data_AF-A0A7S2CAD0-F1
#
_entry.id   AF-A0A7S2CAD0-F1
#
_cell.length_a   1.000
_cell.length_b   1.000
_cell.length_c   1.000
_cell.angle_alpha   90.00
_cell.angle_beta   90.00
_cell.angle_gamma   90.00
#
_symmetry.space_group_name_H-M   'P 1'
#
loop_
_entity.id
_entity.type
_entity.pdbx_description
1 polymer ?
#
loop_
_entity_poly.entity_id
_entity_poly.type
_entity_poly.pdbx_seq_one_letter_code
_entity_poly.pdbx_strand_id
1 'polypeptide(L)'
;DDSPLWTIRLRRKLKATVNENDNTFWMSFDDFCNAFQTLYVCRWYDPKRWGTKTVHGMWTLGSGSAGAEEDSYDTAAGLPSKHNPNCEIESNPQWALHIHRPTDLKVKFSQTNERGSVGREVLPFVGFIVRSEVQGTPARVHSLSKQNIISDTGQPVREVERSVYASLSVGTYVLLAGTYVAGMEGPISVEVMSNYNT
;
A
#
# COMPACT_ATOMS: atom_id res chain seq x y z
N ASP A 1 30.53 19.23 16.51
CA ASP A 1 30.75 18.39 17.71
C ASP A 1 31.34 19.08 18.94
N ASP A 2 31.45 20.40 18.93
CA ASP A 2 32.10 21.18 19.99
C ASP A 2 31.15 21.80 21.02
N SER A 3 29.87 21.39 21.01
CA SER A 3 28.92 21.87 22.01
C SER A 3 29.41 21.53 23.43
N PRO A 4 29.38 22.49 24.38
CA PRO A 4 29.83 22.25 25.76
C PRO A 4 28.94 21.26 26.52
N LEU A 5 27.75 20.94 25.98
CA LEU A 5 26.84 19.94 26.52
C LEU A 5 27.33 18.49 26.29
N TRP A 6 28.35 18.30 25.44
CA TRP A 6 28.95 17.00 25.18
C TRP A 6 29.83 16.52 26.33
N THR A 7 29.25 15.78 27.28
CA THR A 7 30.02 15.09 28.33
C THR A 7 30.76 13.87 27.80
N ILE A 8 31.87 13.50 28.46
CA ILE A 8 32.64 12.27 28.17
C ILE A 8 31.72 11.03 28.18
N ARG A 9 30.75 11.00 29.10
CA ARG A 9 29.78 9.91 29.23
C ARG A 9 28.86 9.79 27.99
N LEU A 10 28.37 10.92 27.47
CA LEU A 10 27.51 10.94 26.28
C LEU A 10 28.27 10.48 25.04
N ARG A 11 29.49 11.00 24.85
CA ARG A 11 30.37 10.59 23.73
C ARG A 11 30.60 9.08 23.71
N ARG A 12 30.92 8.50 24.87
CA ARG A 12 31.13 7.05 25.01
C ARG A 12 29.88 6.23 24.68
N LYS A 13 28.69 6.66 25.14
CA LYS A 13 27.43 5.94 24.90
C LYS A 13 27.03 5.93 23.42
N LEU A 14 27.22 7.06 22.75
CA LEU A 14 26.86 7.23 21.34
C LEU A 14 27.96 6.76 20.39
N LYS A 15 29.08 6.26 20.93
CA LYS A 15 30.29 5.93 20.17
C LYS A 15 30.74 7.11 19.28
N ALA A 16 30.50 8.33 19.76
CA ALA A 16 30.88 9.54 19.06
C ALA A 16 32.39 9.73 19.18
N THR A 17 33.04 9.61 18.04
CA THR A 17 34.44 9.94 17.77
C THR A 17 34.61 11.46 17.81
N VAL A 18 35.74 11.92 18.36
CA VAL A 18 36.04 13.36 18.44
C VAL A 18 36.72 13.74 17.13
N ASN A 19 36.16 14.74 16.43
CA ASN A 19 36.70 15.34 15.20
C ASN A 19 36.64 14.48 13.94
N GLU A 20 35.58 13.69 13.76
CA GLU A 20 35.28 13.14 12.43
C GLU A 20 34.51 14.20 11.62
N ASN A 21 35.12 14.73 10.57
CA ASN A 21 34.43 15.56 9.57
C ASN A 21 33.60 14.64 8.64
N ASP A 22 32.71 13.84 9.22
CA ASP A 22 31.93 12.82 8.52
C ASP A 22 30.51 13.31 8.18
N ASN A 23 30.20 14.58 8.46
CA ASN A 23 28.86 15.18 8.37
C ASN A 23 27.81 14.48 9.25
N THR A 24 28.23 13.68 10.23
CA THR A 24 27.37 13.15 11.28
C THR A 24 27.32 14.15 12.43
N PHE A 25 26.14 14.44 12.94
CA PHE A 25 25.98 15.35 14.06
C PHE A 25 24.78 14.94 14.91
N TRP A 26 24.79 15.40 16.14
CA TRP A 26 23.68 15.20 17.07
C TRP A 26 23.06 16.56 17.40
N MET A 27 21.75 16.57 17.52
CA MET A 27 20.97 17.74 17.95
C MET A 27 19.91 17.33 18.95
N SER A 28 19.30 18.30 19.62
CA SER A 28 18.11 18.05 20.41
C SER A 28 16.95 17.64 19.50
N PHE A 29 15.97 16.91 20.04
CA PHE A 29 14.78 16.58 19.27
C PHE A 29 13.94 17.82 18.95
N ASP A 30 13.95 18.83 19.83
CA ASP A 30 13.26 20.10 19.60
C ASP A 30 13.85 20.86 18.40
N ASP A 31 15.19 20.91 18.30
CA ASP A 31 15.87 21.49 17.13
C ASP A 31 15.56 20.68 15.86
N PHE A 32 15.48 19.36 15.96
CA PHE A 32 15.08 18.51 14.84
C PHE A 32 13.66 18.86 14.35
N CYS A 33 12.70 18.98 15.26
CA CYS A 33 11.33 19.37 14.93
C CYS A 33 11.23 20.80 14.36
N ASN A 34 12.13 21.70 14.75
CA ASN A 34 12.19 23.07 14.21
C ASN A 34 12.86 23.15 12.84
N ALA A 35 13.89 22.34 12.59
CA ALA A 35 14.72 22.42 11.40
C ALA A 35 14.24 21.51 10.25
N PHE A 36 13.60 20.37 10.56
CA PHE A 36 13.18 19.39 9.57
C PHE A 36 11.66 19.30 9.48
N GLN A 37 11.13 19.47 8.26
CA GLN A 37 9.70 19.37 7.99
C GLN A 37 9.28 17.95 7.58
N THR A 38 10.21 17.16 7.04
CA THR A 38 9.93 15.85 6.45
C THR A 38 10.96 14.83 6.92
N LEU A 39 10.48 13.67 7.37
CA LEU A 39 11.30 12.51 7.73
C LEU A 39 10.90 11.33 6.85
N TYR A 40 11.86 10.81 6.07
CA TYR A 40 11.67 9.60 5.29
C TYR A 40 12.12 8.37 6.09
N VAL A 41 11.19 7.45 6.33
CA VAL A 41 11.47 6.18 7.02
C VAL A 41 11.24 5.03 6.05
N CYS A 42 12.31 4.29 5.74
CA CYS A 42 12.21 3.05 4.97
C CYS A 42 12.14 1.86 5.93
N ARG A 43 11.02 1.12 5.93
CA ARG A 43 10.91 -0.13 6.68
C ARG A 43 11.60 -1.24 5.88
N TRP A 44 12.69 -1.76 6.43
CA TRP A 44 13.31 -2.97 5.90
C TRP A 44 12.64 -4.20 6.52
N TYR A 45 12.20 -5.11 5.65
CA TYR A 45 11.56 -6.36 6.03
C TYR A 45 12.53 -7.50 5.73
N ASP A 46 12.94 -8.23 6.77
CA ASP A 46 13.82 -9.39 6.62
C ASP A 46 13.09 -10.49 5.82
N PRO A 47 13.57 -10.83 4.60
CA PRO A 47 12.91 -11.84 3.75
C PRO A 47 12.83 -13.23 4.38
N LYS A 48 13.65 -13.52 5.42
CA LYS A 48 13.58 -14.78 6.16
C LYS A 48 12.42 -14.83 7.16
N ARG A 49 11.91 -13.67 7.56
CA ARG A 49 10.83 -13.52 8.56
C ARG A 49 9.53 -13.01 7.96
N TRP A 50 9.62 -12.32 6.82
CA TRP A 50 8.49 -11.73 6.13
C TRP A 50 8.33 -12.40 4.76
N GLY A 51 7.31 -13.24 4.64
CA GLY A 51 6.95 -13.88 3.38
C GLY A 51 6.27 -12.90 2.45
N THR A 52 6.50 -13.05 1.15
CA THR A 52 5.91 -12.19 0.11
C THR A 52 5.08 -13.04 -0.85
N LYS A 53 3.86 -12.58 -1.15
CA LYS A 53 3.03 -13.11 -2.24
C LYS A 53 2.58 -11.97 -3.14
N THR A 54 2.65 -12.18 -4.45
CA THR A 54 2.24 -11.20 -5.45
C THR A 54 1.15 -11.78 -6.33
N VAL A 55 0.10 -10.99 -6.55
CA VAL A 55 -1.00 -11.31 -7.47
C VAL A 55 -1.15 -10.17 -8.47
N HIS A 56 -1.58 -10.49 -9.68
CA HIS A 56 -1.75 -9.54 -10.77
C HIS A 56 -3.23 -9.41 -11.13
N GLY A 57 -3.57 -8.29 -11.74
CA GLY A 57 -4.88 -7.97 -12.29
C GLY A 57 -4.79 -6.80 -13.26
N MET A 58 -5.94 -6.38 -13.74
CA MET A 58 -6.05 -5.31 -14.71
C MET A 58 -7.37 -4.57 -14.48
N TRP A 59 -7.36 -3.26 -14.65
CA TRP A 59 -8.57 -2.50 -14.94
C TRP A 59 -8.73 -2.48 -16.47
N THR A 60 -9.80 -3.06 -16.97
CA THR A 60 -10.11 -3.15 -18.41
C THR A 60 -11.58 -2.82 -18.63
N LEU A 61 -11.91 -2.19 -19.75
CA LEU A 61 -13.28 -1.99 -20.23
C LEU A 61 -13.92 -3.25 -20.85
N GLY A 62 -13.32 -4.43 -20.61
CA GLY A 62 -13.77 -5.71 -21.14
C GLY A 62 -13.53 -5.81 -22.65
N SER A 63 -14.46 -6.46 -23.35
CA SER A 63 -14.40 -6.77 -24.80
C SER A 63 -14.25 -5.55 -25.73
N GLY A 64 -14.38 -4.33 -25.21
CA GLY A 64 -14.11 -3.09 -25.94
C GLY A 64 -12.64 -2.63 -25.90
N SER A 65 -11.77 -3.27 -25.12
CA SER A 65 -10.38 -2.81 -24.91
C SER A 65 -9.38 -3.45 -25.89
N ALA A 66 -8.34 -2.71 -26.24
CA ALA A 66 -7.32 -3.17 -27.19
C ALA A 66 -6.52 -4.34 -26.59
N GLY A 67 -6.78 -5.57 -27.08
CA GLY A 67 -6.13 -6.79 -26.61
C GLY A 67 -6.90 -7.56 -25.54
N ALA A 68 -8.14 -7.15 -25.22
CA ALA A 68 -9.05 -7.97 -24.42
C ALA A 68 -9.49 -9.22 -25.20
N GLU A 69 -9.60 -10.34 -24.49
CA GLU A 69 -10.24 -11.54 -25.01
C GLU A 69 -11.75 -11.29 -25.19
N GLU A 70 -12.35 -12.00 -26.16
CA GLU A 70 -13.81 -12.11 -26.27
C GLU A 70 -14.36 -12.59 -24.92
N ASP A 71 -15.44 -11.96 -24.45
CA ASP A 71 -16.07 -12.18 -23.14
C ASP A 71 -15.31 -11.69 -21.89
N SER A 72 -14.27 -10.85 -22.03
CA SER A 72 -13.68 -10.21 -20.85
C SER A 72 -14.64 -9.23 -20.18
N TYR A 73 -14.74 -9.34 -18.84
CA TYR A 73 -15.59 -8.48 -18.02
C TYR A 73 -14.98 -7.09 -17.82
N ASP A 74 -15.84 -6.07 -17.75
CA ASP A 74 -15.44 -4.73 -17.35
C ASP A 74 -15.04 -4.73 -15.86
N THR A 75 -13.81 -4.30 -15.60
CA THR A 75 -13.22 -4.16 -14.28
C THR A 75 -12.75 -2.74 -13.99
N ALA A 76 -12.86 -1.83 -14.96
CA ALA A 76 -12.49 -0.43 -14.84
C ALA A 76 -13.66 0.39 -14.27
N ALA A 77 -14.25 -0.05 -13.16
CA ALA A 77 -15.45 0.57 -12.58
C ALA A 77 -15.17 1.83 -11.74
N GLY A 78 -13.90 2.08 -11.40
CA GLY A 78 -13.47 3.21 -10.57
C GLY A 78 -13.96 3.12 -9.13
N LEU A 79 -13.94 4.25 -8.42
CA LEU A 79 -14.38 4.34 -7.02
C LEU A 79 -15.57 5.29 -6.86
N PRO A 80 -16.43 5.10 -5.84
CA PRO A 80 -17.54 5.99 -5.58
C PRO A 80 -17.04 7.40 -5.28
N SER A 81 -17.51 8.37 -6.07
CA SER A 81 -17.18 9.78 -5.87
C SER A 81 -18.26 10.67 -6.49
N LYS A 82 -18.16 11.99 -6.27
CA LYS A 82 -19.01 12.96 -6.98
C LYS A 82 -18.90 12.83 -8.50
N HIS A 83 -17.77 12.35 -9.00
CA HIS A 83 -17.48 12.19 -10.43
C HIS A 83 -17.75 10.77 -10.94
N ASN A 84 -18.12 9.84 -10.05
CA ASN A 84 -18.47 8.45 -10.37
C ASN A 84 -19.59 7.95 -9.45
N PRO A 85 -20.82 8.50 -9.57
CA PRO A 85 -21.91 8.23 -8.63
C PRO A 85 -22.53 6.83 -8.79
N ASN A 86 -22.45 6.23 -9.99
CA ASN A 86 -23.05 4.93 -10.31
C ASN A 86 -21.97 3.82 -10.37
N CYS A 87 -20.97 3.92 -9.49
CA CYS A 87 -19.84 3.00 -9.47
C CYS A 87 -20.27 1.59 -9.04
N GLU A 88 -19.94 0.58 -9.85
CA GLU A 88 -20.04 -0.84 -9.51
C GLU A 88 -18.74 -1.33 -8.86
N ILE A 89 -18.63 -1.16 -7.54
CA ILE A 89 -17.41 -1.45 -6.78
C ILE A 89 -16.98 -2.91 -6.94
N GLU A 90 -17.93 -3.82 -6.99
CA GLU A 90 -17.76 -5.27 -7.11
C GLU A 90 -17.00 -5.69 -8.38
N SER A 91 -17.09 -4.86 -9.42
CA SER A 91 -16.49 -5.11 -10.73
C SER A 91 -14.98 -4.82 -10.72
N ASN A 92 -14.49 -3.98 -9.80
CA ASN A 92 -13.05 -3.73 -9.66
C ASN A 92 -12.26 -5.02 -9.34
N PRO A 93 -10.94 -5.05 -9.61
CA PRO A 93 -10.05 -6.12 -9.17
C PRO A 93 -10.09 -6.31 -7.64
N GLN A 94 -10.34 -7.56 -7.24
CA GLN A 94 -10.45 -7.97 -5.85
C GLN A 94 -9.73 -9.30 -5.62
N TRP A 95 -9.04 -9.42 -4.49
CA TRP A 95 -8.34 -10.63 -4.08
C TRP A 95 -8.68 -11.00 -2.65
N ALA A 96 -8.95 -12.29 -2.42
CA ALA A 96 -9.19 -12.82 -1.08
C ALA A 96 -7.89 -12.85 -0.26
N LEU A 97 -7.97 -12.41 0.99
CA LEU A 97 -6.88 -12.49 1.96
C LEU A 97 -7.38 -13.21 3.21
N HIS A 98 -6.83 -14.41 3.44
CA HIS A 98 -7.15 -15.23 4.61
C HIS A 98 -6.08 -15.06 5.69
N ILE A 99 -6.51 -14.66 6.88
CA ILE A 99 -5.64 -14.47 8.04
C ILE A 99 -5.97 -15.55 9.06
N HIS A 100 -5.08 -16.53 9.21
CA HIS A 100 -5.27 -17.67 10.12
C HIS A 100 -4.83 -17.41 11.55
N ARG A 101 -4.06 -16.34 11.77
CA ARG A 101 -3.57 -15.89 13.08
C ARG A 101 -3.31 -14.38 13.03
N PRO A 102 -3.23 -13.68 14.19
CA PRO A 102 -2.87 -12.27 14.18
C PRO A 102 -1.56 -12.03 13.42
N THR A 103 -1.62 -11.21 12.38
CA THR A 103 -0.54 -11.02 11.40
C THR A 103 -0.33 -9.54 11.15
N ASP A 104 0.92 -9.11 11.17
CA ASP A 104 1.33 -7.80 10.69
C ASP A 104 1.70 -7.91 9.22
N LEU A 105 1.20 -6.98 8.42
CA LEU A 105 1.42 -6.99 6.98
C LEU A 105 1.61 -5.60 6.38
N LYS A 106 2.31 -5.58 5.25
CA LYS A 106 2.37 -4.48 4.30
C LYS A 106 1.71 -4.97 3.01
N VAL A 107 0.69 -4.26 2.53
CA VAL A 107 0.14 -4.47 1.19
C VAL A 107 0.63 -3.36 0.29
N LYS A 108 1.30 -3.70 -0.80
CA LYS A 108 1.75 -2.78 -1.84
C LYS A 108 0.88 -3.01 -3.08
N PHE A 109 0.23 -1.95 -3.54
CA PHE A 109 -0.48 -1.90 -4.81
C PHE A 109 0.41 -1.18 -5.81
N SER A 110 0.65 -1.77 -6.99
CA SER A 110 1.56 -1.23 -8.00
C SER A 110 0.97 -1.33 -9.41
N GLN A 111 1.02 -0.23 -10.16
CA GLN A 111 0.58 -0.14 -11.56
C GLN A 111 1.60 -0.75 -12.53
N THR A 112 1.99 -1.99 -12.24
CA THR A 112 2.98 -2.76 -12.99
C THR A 112 2.36 -4.03 -13.54
N ASN A 113 2.71 -4.37 -14.77
CA ASN A 113 2.36 -5.67 -15.35
C ASN A 113 3.18 -6.81 -14.74
N GLU A 114 2.93 -8.04 -15.16
CA GLU A 114 3.66 -9.24 -14.71
C GLU A 114 5.17 -9.18 -14.97
N ARG A 115 5.61 -8.36 -15.92
CA ARG A 115 7.02 -8.14 -16.26
C ARG A 115 7.65 -6.99 -15.46
N GLY A 116 6.92 -6.39 -14.52
CA GLY A 116 7.37 -5.24 -13.73
C GLY A 116 7.44 -3.93 -14.52
N SER A 117 6.88 -3.87 -15.72
CA SER A 117 6.83 -2.64 -16.52
C SER A 117 5.65 -1.77 -16.10
N VAL A 118 5.89 -0.47 -15.98
CA VAL A 118 4.87 0.53 -15.70
C VAL A 118 4.21 0.98 -17.01
N GLY A 119 2.90 1.20 -16.99
CA GLY A 119 2.16 1.78 -18.11
C GLY A 119 2.65 3.20 -18.46
N ARG A 120 2.31 3.67 -19.67
CA ARG A 120 2.68 5.02 -20.13
C ARG A 120 2.04 6.13 -19.30
N GLU A 121 0.82 5.90 -18.82
CA GLU A 121 0.12 6.79 -17.90
C GLU A 121 -0.03 6.13 -16.54
N VAL A 122 0.28 6.89 -15.48
CA VAL A 122 0.09 6.49 -14.08
C VAL A 122 -1.28 7.00 -13.65
N LEU A 123 -2.21 6.09 -13.38
CA LEU A 123 -3.58 6.42 -13.03
C LEU A 123 -3.68 6.85 -11.56
N PRO A 124 -4.63 7.75 -11.22
CA PRO A 124 -4.97 8.00 -9.83
C PRO A 124 -5.79 6.82 -9.27
N PHE A 125 -5.27 6.14 -8.25
CA PHE A 125 -5.91 4.95 -7.69
C PHE A 125 -5.80 4.87 -6.16
N VAL A 126 -6.62 4.00 -5.57
CA VAL A 126 -6.60 3.66 -4.14
C VAL A 126 -6.64 2.14 -3.98
N GLY A 127 -5.82 1.62 -3.06
CA GLY A 127 -5.89 0.24 -2.60
C GLY A 127 -6.53 0.18 -1.21
N PHE A 128 -7.38 -0.82 -1.00
CA PHE A 128 -8.12 -1.04 0.24
C PHE A 128 -7.86 -2.43 0.82
N ILE A 129 -7.86 -2.51 2.14
CA ILE A 129 -8.08 -3.74 2.89
C ILE A 129 -9.48 -3.65 3.49
N VAL A 130 -10.39 -4.50 3.02
CA VAL A 130 -11.79 -4.53 3.44
C VAL A 130 -12.05 -5.82 4.19
N ARG A 131 -12.80 -5.76 5.30
CA ARG A 131 -13.29 -6.96 5.98
C ARG A 131 -14.40 -7.57 5.15
N SER A 132 -14.34 -8.89 4.91
CA SER A 132 -15.42 -9.57 4.20
C SER A 132 -16.72 -9.56 5.02
N GLU A 133 -17.86 -9.34 4.35
CA GLU A 133 -19.18 -9.31 5.00
C GLU A 133 -19.58 -10.69 5.52
N VAL A 134 -19.18 -11.75 4.81
CA VAL A 134 -19.46 -13.13 5.18
C VAL A 134 -18.28 -13.70 5.96
N GLN A 135 -18.51 -14.10 7.21
CA GLN A 135 -17.46 -14.70 8.02
C GLN A 135 -16.96 -16.01 7.40
N GLY A 136 -15.64 -16.11 7.22
CA GLY A 136 -14.99 -17.31 6.71
C GLY A 136 -15.08 -17.51 5.20
N THR A 137 -15.85 -16.70 4.46
CA THR A 137 -16.00 -16.82 3.01
C THR A 137 -15.61 -15.51 2.33
N PRO A 138 -14.75 -15.53 1.30
CA PRO A 138 -14.45 -14.32 0.54
C PRO A 138 -15.66 -13.98 -0.33
N ALA A 139 -16.38 -12.94 0.06
CA ALA A 139 -17.43 -12.32 -0.75
C ALA A 139 -16.88 -11.09 -1.50
N ARG A 140 -17.38 -10.84 -2.72
CA ARG A 140 -17.12 -9.60 -3.45
C ARG A 140 -17.64 -8.41 -2.63
N VAL A 141 -16.86 -7.34 -2.59
CA VAL A 141 -17.24 -6.09 -1.91
C VAL A 141 -18.16 -5.30 -2.83
N HIS A 142 -19.40 -5.06 -2.39
CA HIS A 142 -20.40 -4.26 -3.12
C HIS A 142 -20.46 -2.80 -2.65
N SER A 143 -20.01 -2.51 -1.43
CA SER A 143 -20.04 -1.15 -0.87
C SER A 143 -18.82 -0.88 0.00
N LEU A 144 -18.36 0.37 0.01
CA LEU A 144 -17.28 0.84 0.88
C LEU A 144 -17.85 1.73 1.97
N SER A 145 -17.55 1.39 3.23
CA SER A 145 -18.04 2.11 4.41
C SER A 145 -16.94 2.23 5.46
N LYS A 146 -17.12 3.14 6.41
CA LYS A 146 -16.18 3.26 7.55
C LYS A 146 -16.13 2.01 8.43
N GLN A 147 -17.16 1.16 8.35
CA GLN A 147 -17.27 -0.06 9.15
C GLN A 147 -16.52 -1.23 8.54
N ASN A 148 -16.47 -1.35 7.21
CA ASN A 148 -15.83 -2.48 6.53
C ASN A 148 -14.40 -2.19 6.07
N ILE A 149 -14.04 -0.92 5.82
CA ILE A 149 -12.66 -0.53 5.53
C ILE A 149 -11.81 -0.70 6.79
N ILE A 150 -10.79 -1.55 6.70
CA ILE A 150 -9.78 -1.69 7.75
C ILE A 150 -8.66 -0.69 7.56
N SER A 151 -8.22 -0.52 6.32
CA SER A 151 -7.19 0.44 5.94
C SER A 151 -7.20 0.68 4.45
N ASP A 152 -6.66 1.81 4.03
CA ASP A 152 -6.57 2.21 2.63
C ASP A 152 -5.30 3.06 2.39
N THR A 153 -4.94 3.25 1.12
CA THR A 153 -3.75 4.04 0.77
C THR A 153 -3.99 5.56 0.84
N GLY A 154 -5.22 6.03 1.09
CA GLY A 154 -5.61 7.43 1.17
C GLY A 154 -6.35 7.91 -0.09
N GLN A 155 -6.23 9.21 -0.38
CA GLN A 155 -6.89 9.81 -1.55
C GLN A 155 -6.33 9.27 -2.88
N PRO A 156 -7.12 9.23 -3.96
CA PRO A 156 -6.64 8.84 -5.29
C PRO A 156 -5.56 9.80 -5.80
N VAL A 157 -4.34 9.30 -6.00
CA VAL A 157 -3.20 10.08 -6.49
C VAL A 157 -2.42 9.29 -7.54
N ARG A 158 -1.76 10.02 -8.45
CA ARG A 158 -0.98 9.45 -9.56
C ARG A 158 0.41 9.01 -9.08
N GLU A 159 0.46 7.87 -8.44
CA GLU A 159 1.69 7.22 -7.99
C GLU A 159 1.78 5.82 -8.61
N VAL A 160 3.00 5.36 -8.93
CA VAL A 160 3.19 4.01 -9.50
C VAL A 160 2.86 2.96 -8.45
N GLU A 161 3.31 3.19 -7.22
CA GLU A 161 3.15 2.26 -6.10
C GLU A 161 2.58 2.97 -4.88
N ARG A 162 1.66 2.31 -4.18
CA ARG A 162 1.09 2.78 -2.92
C ARG A 162 1.03 1.64 -1.93
N SER A 163 1.38 1.89 -0.68
CA SER A 163 1.45 0.86 0.35
C SER A 163 0.60 1.20 1.55
N VAL A 164 0.00 0.19 2.15
CA VAL A 164 -0.72 0.27 3.41
C VAL A 164 -0.15 -0.74 4.40
N TYR A 165 -0.11 -0.37 5.68
CA TYR A 165 0.41 -1.19 6.76
C TYR A 165 -0.72 -1.49 7.73
N ALA A 166 -0.90 -2.76 8.10
CA ALA A 166 -1.99 -3.16 8.97
C ALA A 166 -1.60 -4.35 9.87
N SER A 167 -2.20 -4.39 11.05
CA SER A 167 -2.19 -5.55 11.95
C SER A 167 -3.59 -6.17 11.91
N LEU A 168 -3.72 -7.35 11.29
CA LEU A 168 -5.00 -8.01 11.09
C LEU A 168 -5.23 -9.10 12.14
N SER A 169 -6.48 -9.21 12.59
CA SER A 169 -6.94 -10.35 13.40
C SER A 169 -7.33 -11.52 12.49
N VAL A 170 -7.58 -12.68 13.09
CA VAL A 170 -8.07 -13.85 12.35
C VAL A 170 -9.36 -13.51 11.61
N GLY A 171 -9.41 -13.83 10.32
CA GLY A 171 -10.58 -13.55 9.51
C GLY A 171 -10.31 -13.59 8.01
N THR A 172 -11.37 -13.31 7.25
CA THR A 172 -11.32 -13.17 5.79
C THR A 172 -11.46 -11.70 5.43
N TYR A 173 -10.54 -11.24 4.59
CA TYR A 173 -10.45 -9.88 4.09
C TYR A 173 -10.41 -9.89 2.57
N VAL A 174 -10.67 -8.74 1.97
CA VAL A 174 -10.59 -8.51 0.53
C VAL A 174 -9.64 -7.35 0.28
N LEU A 175 -8.65 -7.59 -0.57
CA LEU A 175 -7.82 -6.54 -1.14
C LEU A 175 -8.57 -6.02 -2.37
N LEU A 176 -8.88 -4.74 -2.40
CA LEU A 176 -9.60 -4.10 -3.51
C LEU A 176 -8.77 -2.95 -4.06
N ALA A 177 -8.65 -2.85 -5.37
CA ALA A 177 -7.96 -1.75 -6.03
C ALA A 177 -8.90 -1.07 -7.03
N GLY A 178 -9.09 0.24 -6.89
CA GLY A 178 -9.96 1.01 -7.78
C GLY A 178 -9.31 2.33 -8.22
N THR A 179 -9.57 2.74 -9.45
CA THR A 179 -9.16 4.03 -10.01
C THR A 179 -10.14 5.14 -9.59
N TYR A 180 -9.78 6.40 -9.82
CA TYR A 180 -10.60 7.53 -9.38
C TYR A 180 -12.02 7.55 -9.99
N VAL A 181 -12.14 7.21 -11.26
CA VAL A 181 -13.41 7.15 -12.01
C VAL A 181 -13.38 5.94 -12.96
N ALA A 182 -14.56 5.53 -13.41
CA ALA A 182 -14.69 4.43 -14.36
C ALA A 182 -13.99 4.71 -15.70
N GLY A 183 -13.67 3.64 -16.44
CA GLY A 183 -13.04 3.65 -17.76
C GLY A 183 -11.54 3.93 -17.79
N MET A 184 -10.89 3.99 -16.63
CA MET A 184 -9.42 4.10 -16.54
C MET A 184 -8.80 2.71 -16.60
N GLU A 185 -8.11 2.41 -17.70
CA GLU A 185 -7.52 1.09 -17.96
C GLU A 185 -6.04 1.02 -17.64
N GLY A 186 -5.60 -0.08 -17.04
CA GLY A 186 -4.19 -0.28 -16.72
C GLY A 186 -3.91 -1.54 -15.90
N PRO A 187 -2.65 -2.02 -15.89
CA PRO A 187 -2.26 -3.14 -15.07
C PRO A 187 -2.25 -2.75 -13.59
N ILE A 188 -2.59 -3.70 -12.72
CA ILE A 188 -2.44 -3.57 -11.28
C ILE A 188 -1.85 -4.86 -10.71
N SER A 189 -0.96 -4.73 -9.75
CA SER A 189 -0.40 -5.84 -8.98
C SER A 189 -0.49 -5.54 -7.50
N VAL A 190 -0.71 -6.59 -6.71
CA VAL A 190 -0.82 -6.50 -5.26
C VAL A 190 0.20 -7.45 -4.65
N GLU A 191 1.13 -6.89 -3.91
CA GLU A 191 2.15 -7.61 -3.17
C GLU A 191 1.82 -7.53 -1.67
N VAL A 192 1.62 -8.69 -1.05
CA VAL A 192 1.40 -8.82 0.39
C VAL A 192 2.68 -9.34 1.02
N MET A 193 3.27 -8.53 1.91
CA MET A 193 4.37 -8.93 2.77
C MET A 193 3.86 -9.11 4.19
N SER A 194 4.08 -10.27 4.80
CA SER A 194 3.52 -10.59 6.12
C SER A 194 4.52 -11.32 7.01
N ASN A 195 4.45 -11.08 8.32
CA ASN A 195 5.32 -11.73 9.32
C ASN A 195 5.03 -13.22 9.53
N TYR A 196 3.94 -13.72 8.95
CA TYR A 196 3.54 -15.13 8.91
C TYR A 196 3.05 -15.49 7.52
N ASN A 197 3.18 -16.75 7.12
CA ASN A 197 2.62 -17.21 5.85
C ASN A 197 1.09 -17.04 5.85
N THR A 198 0.63 -16.10 5.03
CA THR A 198 -0.77 -15.81 4.70
C THR A 198 -1.02 -16.20 3.27
#